data_AF-A0A965HZ43-F1
#
_entry.id   AF-A0A965HZ43-F1
#
_cell.length_a   1.000
_cell.length_b   1.000
_cell.length_c   1.000
_cell.angle_alpha   90.00
_cell.angle_beta   90.00
_cell.angle_gamma   90.00
#
_symmetry.space_group_name_H-M   'P 1'
#
loop_
_entity.id
_entity.type
_entity.pdbx_description
1 polymer ?
#
loop_
_entity_poly.entity_id
_entity_poly.type
_entity_poly.pdbx_seq_one_letter_code
_entity_poly.pdbx_strand_id
1 'polypeptide(L)'
;MEGYIEDARQMQVADARLDPGGARGLNVNGFELFRNPLKHNDIDFLSHEDVVSRHYPECINTLKEITGARYAFAFDHNIRWAAAEEKKQQTGKGQQVQRPIRLVHGDYTLTSAPQRLRDLAAPPRINDTMRPFLAEGESVIPPELVDEALSDSGRFAIINLWRNIHKESPVLRDPVGYCDAQTIATEDLVVFELHYTDRIGENYFAHAAERHQWYFFSEMTHEEVVLIKQWDSAGAFAASKGSEQDAGSEKPCSLNFHSAFEDPHTKEDAPDRRSIEVRCIAIY
;
A
#
# COMPACT_ATOMS: atom_id res chain seq x y z
N MET A 1 -20.85 8.85 -2.01
CA MET A 1 -20.16 9.05 -0.73
C MET A 1 -20.83 10.29 -0.13
N GLU A 2 -21.92 10.11 0.61
CA GLU A 2 -22.75 11.21 1.16
C GLU A 2 -22.32 11.49 2.62
N GLY A 3 -22.27 12.76 3.04
CA GLY A 3 -22.18 13.13 4.45
C GLY A 3 -20.81 13.56 5.00
N TYR A 4 -19.81 13.85 4.16
CA TYR A 4 -18.52 14.41 4.59
C TYR A 4 -18.18 15.68 3.80
N ILE A 5 -17.34 16.52 4.39
CA ILE A 5 -16.78 17.72 3.76
C ILE A 5 -15.32 17.42 3.48
N GLU A 6 -14.94 17.42 2.20
CA GLU A 6 -13.53 17.33 1.81
C GLU A 6 -12.80 18.61 2.21
N ASP A 7 -11.71 18.48 2.96
CA ASP A 7 -10.83 19.58 3.34
C ASP A 7 -9.57 19.53 2.46
N ALA A 8 -9.63 20.19 1.31
CA ALA A 8 -8.49 20.29 0.41
C ALA A 8 -7.45 21.26 0.99
N ARG A 9 -6.22 20.77 1.22
CA ARG A 9 -5.12 21.57 1.78
C ARG A 9 -3.88 21.56 0.92
N GLN A 10 -3.17 22.68 0.94
CA GLN A 10 -1.80 22.77 0.47
C GLN A 10 -0.87 22.37 1.61
N MET A 11 -0.01 21.39 1.35
CA MET A 11 0.94 20.86 2.31
C MET A 11 2.35 20.98 1.73
N GLN A 12 3.34 21.20 2.59
CA GLN A 12 4.73 21.04 2.19
C GLN A 12 5.04 19.55 2.09
N VAL A 13 5.58 19.12 0.94
CA VAL A 13 6.02 17.75 0.70
C VAL A 13 7.50 17.80 0.32
N ALA A 14 8.35 17.18 1.13
CA ALA A 14 9.80 17.17 0.92
C ALA A 14 10.22 16.00 0.02
N ASP A 15 11.21 16.20 -0.84
CA ASP A 15 11.84 15.10 -1.56
C ASP A 15 12.78 14.34 -0.63
N ALA A 16 12.40 13.12 -0.26
CA ALA A 16 13.17 12.27 0.63
C ALA A 16 14.53 11.88 0.05
N ARG A 17 14.77 12.02 -1.26
CA ARG A 17 16.10 11.82 -1.86
C ARG A 17 17.08 12.93 -1.48
N LEU A 18 16.57 14.12 -1.19
CA LEU A 18 17.35 15.33 -0.93
C LEU A 18 17.35 15.72 0.56
N ASP A 19 16.58 15.01 1.38
CA ASP A 19 16.41 15.33 2.79
C ASP A 19 17.69 15.04 3.60
N PRO A 20 18.25 16.04 4.30
CA PRO A 20 19.45 15.84 5.12
C PRO A 20 19.18 15.02 6.39
N GLY A 21 17.90 14.81 6.75
CA GLY A 21 17.47 14.06 7.93
C GLY A 21 17.66 12.54 7.83
N GLY A 22 18.29 12.05 6.76
CA GLY A 22 18.62 10.63 6.56
C GLY A 22 17.51 9.84 5.86
N ALA A 23 17.81 8.57 5.56
CA ALA A 23 16.89 7.67 4.88
C ALA A 23 15.63 7.40 5.72
N ARG A 24 14.47 7.42 5.06
CA ARG A 24 13.18 7.02 5.66
C ARG A 24 13.08 5.49 5.63
N GLY A 25 12.84 4.89 6.79
CA GLY A 25 12.83 3.46 6.97
C GLY A 25 11.43 2.89 7.21
N LEU A 26 11.17 1.70 6.69
CA LEU A 26 9.84 1.08 6.72
C LEU A 26 9.30 0.86 8.13
N ASN A 27 10.20 0.57 9.09
CA ASN A 27 9.82 0.31 10.47
C ASN A 27 9.56 1.58 11.28
N VAL A 28 10.16 2.73 10.92
CA VAL A 28 10.04 3.95 11.72
C VAL A 28 9.05 4.92 11.07
N ASN A 29 9.23 5.17 9.77
CA ASN A 29 8.48 6.18 9.03
C ASN A 29 7.27 5.59 8.28
N GLY A 30 7.22 4.26 8.14
CA GLY A 30 6.13 3.55 7.45
C GLY A 30 6.31 3.47 5.94
N PHE A 31 7.44 3.93 5.39
CA PHE A 31 7.77 3.79 3.98
C PHE A 31 9.28 3.75 3.77
N GLU A 32 9.73 3.07 2.70
CA GLU A 32 11.14 3.00 2.34
C GLU A 32 11.32 2.69 0.85
N LEU A 33 12.26 3.39 0.21
CA LEU A 33 12.61 3.24 -1.19
C LEU A 33 13.76 2.25 -1.35
N PHE A 34 13.59 1.30 -2.26
CA PHE A 34 14.62 0.34 -2.63
C PHE A 34 14.88 0.35 -4.13
N ARG A 35 16.16 0.26 -4.51
CA ARG A 35 16.52 -0.19 -5.86
C ARG A 35 16.27 -1.68 -5.95
N ASN A 36 15.29 -2.08 -6.75
CA ASN A 36 14.82 -3.44 -6.92
C ASN A 36 14.47 -3.65 -8.41
N PRO A 37 15.48 -3.85 -9.29
CA PRO A 37 15.23 -4.15 -10.69
C PRO A 37 14.46 -5.46 -10.84
N LEU A 38 13.51 -5.51 -11.77
CA LEU A 38 12.74 -6.73 -12.03
C LEU A 38 13.65 -7.82 -12.59
N LYS A 39 13.37 -9.07 -12.22
CA LYS A 39 14.05 -10.23 -12.81
C LYS A 39 13.54 -10.47 -14.23
N HIS A 40 12.25 -10.23 -14.47
CA HIS A 40 11.61 -10.32 -15.78
C HIS A 40 11.20 -8.94 -16.30
N ASN A 41 11.95 -8.42 -17.29
CA ASN A 41 11.68 -7.10 -17.88
C ASN A 41 10.55 -7.10 -18.93
N ASP A 42 10.00 -8.28 -19.25
CA ASP A 42 8.95 -8.52 -20.24
C ASP A 42 7.57 -8.80 -19.62
N ILE A 43 7.39 -8.52 -18.32
CA ILE A 43 6.09 -8.59 -17.66
C ILE A 43 5.13 -7.59 -18.33
N ASP A 44 3.99 -8.07 -18.81
CA ASP A 44 2.87 -7.22 -19.16
C ASP A 44 2.05 -6.92 -17.91
N PHE A 45 2.27 -5.74 -17.33
CA PHE A 45 1.55 -5.30 -16.15
C PHE A 45 0.05 -5.09 -16.37
N LEU A 46 -0.45 -5.09 -17.61
CA LEU A 46 -1.88 -5.05 -17.89
C LEU A 46 -2.51 -6.44 -17.99
N SER A 47 -1.69 -7.49 -18.09
CA SER A 47 -2.12 -8.88 -18.06
C SER A 47 -2.20 -9.37 -16.62
N HIS A 48 -3.43 -9.66 -16.18
CA HIS A 48 -3.69 -10.17 -14.84
C HIS A 48 -2.92 -11.47 -14.55
N GLU A 49 -2.85 -12.36 -15.54
CA GLU A 49 -2.10 -13.61 -15.45
C GLU A 49 -0.61 -13.38 -15.27
N ASP A 50 -0.02 -12.42 -16.00
CA ASP A 50 1.40 -12.10 -15.87
C ASP A 50 1.73 -11.48 -14.52
N VAL A 51 0.87 -10.59 -14.02
CA VAL A 51 1.09 -9.97 -12.71
C VAL A 51 1.05 -11.04 -11.62
N VAL A 52 0.05 -11.93 -11.62
CA VAL A 52 -0.08 -12.96 -10.57
C VAL A 52 0.99 -14.05 -10.71
N SER A 53 1.29 -14.52 -11.92
CA SER A 53 2.22 -15.64 -12.11
C SER A 53 3.70 -15.22 -12.10
N ARG A 54 4.02 -13.97 -12.46
CA ARG A 54 5.41 -13.49 -12.61
C ARG A 54 5.77 -12.38 -11.61
N HIS A 55 4.91 -11.38 -11.43
CA HIS A 55 5.25 -10.23 -10.57
C HIS A 55 5.02 -10.49 -9.07
N TYR A 56 3.95 -11.18 -8.69
CA TYR A 56 3.68 -11.52 -7.29
C TYR A 56 4.82 -12.33 -6.64
N PRO A 57 5.39 -13.37 -7.28
CA PRO A 57 6.57 -14.06 -6.73
C PRO A 57 7.77 -13.13 -6.50
N GLU A 58 8.02 -12.15 -7.39
CA GLU A 58 9.09 -11.16 -7.18
C GLU A 58 8.80 -10.26 -5.97
N CYS A 59 7.55 -9.84 -5.79
CA CYS A 59 7.12 -9.04 -4.64
C CYS A 59 7.24 -9.81 -3.33
N ILE A 60 6.81 -11.07 -3.30
CA ILE A 60 6.90 -11.97 -2.13
C ILE A 60 8.36 -12.14 -1.70
N ASN A 61 9.26 -12.44 -2.65
CA ASN A 61 10.67 -12.60 -2.35
C ASN A 61 11.30 -11.30 -1.81
N THR A 62 11.06 -10.18 -2.49
CA THR A 62 11.54 -8.86 -2.07
C THR A 62 11.05 -8.52 -0.66
N LEU A 63 9.77 -8.79 -0.36
CA LEU A 63 9.19 -8.54 0.95
C LEU A 63 9.88 -9.38 2.04
N LYS A 64 10.12 -10.68 1.80
CA LYS A 64 10.81 -11.55 2.76
C LYS A 64 12.24 -11.12 3.00
N GLU A 65 12.97 -10.77 1.95
CA GLU A 65 14.37 -10.32 2.04
C GLU A 65 14.50 -9.04 2.86
N ILE A 66 13.61 -8.05 2.64
CA ILE A 66 13.66 -6.76 3.33
C ILE A 66 13.17 -6.87 4.78
N THR A 67 12.05 -7.56 4.99
CA THR A 67 11.38 -7.57 6.31
C THR A 67 11.89 -8.67 7.23
N GLY A 68 12.53 -9.71 6.69
CA GLY A 68 12.87 -10.92 7.44
C GLY A 68 11.66 -11.81 7.76
N ALA A 69 10.49 -11.57 7.15
CA ALA A 69 9.30 -12.37 7.38
C ALA A 69 9.51 -13.84 7.01
N ARG A 70 9.05 -14.75 7.89
CA ARG A 70 9.12 -16.20 7.66
C ARG A 70 8.24 -16.62 6.49
N TYR A 71 7.04 -16.04 6.41
CA TYR A 71 6.09 -16.26 5.32
C TYR A 71 5.64 -14.93 4.71
N ALA A 72 5.35 -14.94 3.42
CA ALA A 72 4.79 -13.80 2.74
C ALA A 72 3.85 -14.24 1.60
N PHE A 73 2.79 -13.47 1.38
CA PHE A 73 1.74 -13.77 0.42
C PHE A 73 1.30 -12.48 -0.28
N ALA A 74 1.24 -12.48 -1.60
CA ALA A 74 0.59 -11.42 -2.37
C ALA A 74 -0.85 -11.84 -2.67
N PHE A 75 -1.80 -10.92 -2.53
CA PHE A 75 -3.23 -11.27 -2.62
C PHE A 75 -4.05 -10.36 -3.51
N ASP A 76 -3.57 -9.16 -3.80
CA ASP A 76 -4.32 -8.18 -4.59
C ASP A 76 -3.38 -7.14 -5.21
N HIS A 77 -3.82 -6.49 -6.29
CA HIS A 77 -3.07 -5.39 -6.88
C HIS A 77 -3.96 -4.34 -7.53
N ASN A 78 -3.46 -3.11 -7.56
CA ASN A 78 -4.06 -1.98 -8.26
C ASN A 78 -3.12 -1.45 -9.33
N ILE A 79 -3.66 -1.15 -10.50
CA ILE A 79 -2.93 -0.47 -11.57
C ILE A 79 -3.52 0.94 -11.72
N ARG A 80 -2.66 1.94 -11.67
CA ARG A 80 -3.05 3.36 -11.76
C ARG A 80 -2.45 4.01 -12.99
N TRP A 81 -3.31 4.48 -13.89
CA TRP A 81 -2.92 5.22 -15.10
C TRP A 81 -4.08 6.08 -15.61
N ALA A 82 -3.93 7.41 -15.55
CA ALA A 82 -5.00 8.37 -15.84
C ALA A 82 -5.57 8.25 -17.27
N ALA A 83 -4.72 8.21 -18.30
CA ALA A 83 -5.19 8.10 -19.69
C ALA A 83 -5.78 6.73 -20.09
N ALA A 84 -5.57 5.67 -19.31
CA ALA A 84 -6.13 4.34 -19.63
C ALA A 84 -7.65 4.28 -19.41
N GLU A 85 -8.16 5.05 -18.45
CA GLU A 85 -9.58 5.13 -18.14
C GLU A 85 -10.36 5.75 -19.31
N GLU A 86 -9.81 6.82 -19.92
CA GLU A 86 -10.37 7.46 -21.12
C GLU A 86 -10.32 6.53 -22.35
N LYS A 87 -9.29 5.67 -22.43
CA LYS A 87 -9.13 4.68 -23.49
C LYS A 87 -9.91 3.38 -23.24
N LYS A 88 -10.68 3.29 -22.15
CA LYS A 88 -11.37 2.06 -21.70
C LYS A 88 -10.46 0.83 -21.64
N GLN A 89 -9.17 1.02 -21.36
CA GLN A 89 -8.25 -0.09 -21.22
C GLN A 89 -8.57 -0.83 -19.93
N GLN A 90 -9.02 -2.07 -20.07
CA GLN A 90 -9.29 -2.97 -18.97
C GLN A 90 -8.08 -3.88 -18.76
N THR A 91 -7.62 -3.98 -17.54
CA THR A 91 -6.91 -5.17 -17.07
C THR A 91 -7.94 -6.33 -17.07
N GLY A 92 -7.52 -7.57 -17.29
CA GLY A 92 -8.44 -8.72 -17.40
C GLY A 92 -9.48 -8.85 -16.26
N LYS A 93 -10.45 -9.76 -16.45
CA LYS A 93 -11.61 -10.07 -15.57
C LYS A 93 -11.55 -9.47 -14.15
N GLY A 94 -12.19 -8.32 -13.95
CA GLY A 94 -12.54 -7.80 -12.62
C GLY A 94 -11.64 -6.69 -12.07
N GLN A 95 -10.46 -6.48 -12.63
CA GLN A 95 -9.61 -5.34 -12.26
C GLN A 95 -9.79 -4.19 -13.23
N GLN A 96 -9.80 -2.96 -12.72
CA GLN A 96 -9.93 -1.75 -13.52
C GLN A 96 -8.70 -0.88 -13.32
N VAL A 97 -8.21 -0.28 -14.41
CA VAL A 97 -7.21 0.78 -14.32
C VAL A 97 -7.89 2.02 -13.75
N GLN A 98 -7.34 2.56 -12.66
CA GLN A 98 -7.96 3.68 -11.95
C GLN A 98 -7.05 4.91 -11.95
N ARG A 99 -7.62 6.11 -11.77
CA ARG A 99 -6.84 7.33 -11.53
C ARG A 99 -6.11 7.27 -10.18
N PRO A 100 -4.97 7.98 -10.05
CA PRO A 100 -4.35 8.26 -8.75
C PRO A 100 -5.37 8.81 -7.74
N ILE A 101 -5.40 8.27 -6.51
CA ILE A 101 -6.27 8.75 -5.44
C ILE A 101 -5.58 9.92 -4.74
N ARG A 102 -6.29 11.04 -4.59
CA ARG A 102 -5.81 12.27 -3.92
C ARG A 102 -6.42 12.51 -2.55
N LEU A 103 -7.17 11.53 -2.05
CA LEU A 103 -7.68 11.51 -0.69
C LEU A 103 -6.63 10.83 0.20
N VAL A 104 -6.24 11.46 1.31
CA VAL A 104 -5.24 10.91 2.23
C VAL A 104 -5.82 9.75 3.01
N HIS A 105 -5.22 8.57 2.89
CA HIS A 105 -5.75 7.34 3.50
C HIS A 105 -4.65 6.40 4.00
N GLY A 106 -5.06 5.51 4.90
CA GLY A 106 -4.39 4.26 5.24
C GLY A 106 -5.36 3.11 4.98
N ASP A 107 -4.88 2.03 4.35
CA ASP A 107 -5.77 1.00 3.79
C ASP A 107 -6.46 0.13 4.86
N TYR A 108 -5.96 0.10 6.10
CA TYR A 108 -6.49 -0.78 7.13
C TYR A 108 -6.62 -0.13 8.51
N THR A 109 -7.58 -0.63 9.26
CA THR A 109 -7.90 -0.23 10.63
C THR A 109 -7.57 -1.33 11.64
N LEU A 110 -7.69 -0.99 12.93
CA LEU A 110 -7.65 -1.97 14.03
C LEU A 110 -8.58 -3.16 13.80
N THR A 111 -9.71 -2.95 13.12
CA THR A 111 -10.70 -3.98 12.82
C THR A 111 -10.40 -4.66 11.48
N SER A 112 -10.16 -3.89 10.42
CA SER A 112 -10.10 -4.44 9.07
C SER A 112 -8.79 -5.17 8.77
N ALA A 113 -7.66 -4.81 9.39
CA ALA A 113 -6.40 -5.54 9.20
C ALA A 113 -6.48 -7.01 9.65
N PRO A 114 -6.84 -7.34 10.93
CA PRO A 114 -6.96 -8.73 11.34
C PRO A 114 -8.13 -9.44 10.65
N GLN A 115 -9.23 -8.74 10.32
CA GLN A 115 -10.30 -9.33 9.54
C GLN A 115 -9.85 -9.72 8.14
N ARG A 116 -9.04 -8.89 7.47
CA ARG A 116 -8.51 -9.19 6.15
C ARG A 116 -7.64 -10.43 6.16
N LEU A 117 -6.83 -10.61 7.20
CA LEU A 117 -6.02 -11.81 7.35
C LEU A 117 -6.90 -13.08 7.45
N ARG A 118 -8.00 -13.01 8.22
CA ARG A 118 -8.98 -14.11 8.30
C ARG A 118 -9.69 -14.36 6.96
N ASP A 119 -10.07 -13.32 6.25
CA ASP A 119 -10.70 -13.45 4.93
C ASP A 119 -9.78 -14.15 3.93
N LEU A 120 -8.46 -13.91 4.00
CA LEU A 120 -7.45 -14.54 3.14
C LEU A 120 -7.16 -16.01 3.50
N ALA A 121 -7.60 -16.47 4.68
CA ALA A 121 -7.60 -17.87 5.09
C ALA A 121 -8.90 -18.62 4.74
N ALA A 122 -9.89 -17.93 4.16
CA ALA A 122 -11.09 -18.55 3.62
C ALA A 122 -10.97 -18.74 2.10
N PRO A 123 -11.80 -19.61 1.49
CA PRO A 123 -11.92 -19.67 0.04
C PRO A 123 -12.27 -18.29 -0.56
N PRO A 124 -11.67 -17.92 -1.71
CA PRO A 124 -11.79 -16.58 -2.27
C PRO A 124 -13.22 -16.28 -2.74
N ARG A 125 -13.66 -15.04 -2.52
CA ARG A 125 -14.98 -14.54 -2.95
C ARG A 125 -14.97 -14.12 -4.42
N ILE A 126 -16.13 -13.76 -4.95
CA ILE A 126 -16.33 -13.49 -6.38
C ILE A 126 -15.41 -12.39 -6.93
N ASN A 127 -15.08 -11.40 -6.11
CA ASN A 127 -14.27 -10.24 -6.50
C ASN A 127 -12.80 -10.35 -6.07
N ASP A 128 -12.36 -11.46 -5.48
CA ASP A 128 -10.98 -11.59 -5.03
C ASP A 128 -10.05 -11.96 -6.20
N THR A 129 -8.99 -11.17 -6.34
CA THR A 129 -7.96 -11.29 -7.39
C THR A 129 -7.40 -12.71 -7.54
N MET A 130 -7.19 -13.42 -6.43
CA MET A 130 -6.60 -14.77 -6.46
C MET A 130 -7.57 -15.88 -6.86
N ARG A 131 -8.88 -15.61 -6.94
CA ARG A 131 -9.90 -16.65 -7.20
C ARG A 131 -9.60 -17.53 -8.43
N PRO A 132 -9.17 -16.99 -9.60
CA PRO A 132 -8.91 -17.81 -10.78
C PRO A 132 -7.66 -18.70 -10.66
N PHE A 133 -6.81 -18.47 -9.65
CA PHE A 133 -5.49 -19.10 -9.48
C PHE A 133 -5.44 -20.08 -8.31
N LEU A 134 -6.54 -20.24 -7.57
CA LEU A 134 -6.66 -21.15 -6.43
C LEU A 134 -7.56 -22.33 -6.81
N ALA A 135 -7.20 -23.52 -6.33
CA ALA A 135 -8.07 -24.69 -6.49
C ALA A 135 -9.32 -24.57 -5.60
N GLU A 136 -10.33 -25.39 -5.88
CA GLU A 136 -11.57 -25.39 -5.09
C GLU A 136 -11.27 -25.72 -3.62
N GLY A 137 -11.67 -24.82 -2.71
CA GLY A 137 -11.45 -24.96 -1.27
C GLY A 137 -10.10 -24.43 -0.78
N GLU A 138 -9.19 -24.01 -1.66
CA GLU A 138 -7.94 -23.39 -1.25
C GLU A 138 -8.13 -21.92 -0.83
N SER A 139 -7.24 -21.46 0.04
CA SER A 139 -7.12 -20.08 0.51
C SER A 139 -5.77 -19.49 0.08
N VAL A 140 -5.65 -18.16 0.11
CA VAL A 140 -4.37 -17.50 -0.19
C VAL A 140 -3.34 -17.79 0.91
N ILE A 141 -3.81 -17.82 2.16
CA ILE A 141 -2.98 -18.08 3.34
C ILE A 141 -3.52 -19.33 4.04
N PRO A 142 -2.65 -20.30 4.41
CA PRO A 142 -3.06 -21.42 5.23
C PRO A 142 -3.67 -20.96 6.56
N PRO A 143 -4.86 -21.47 6.97
CA PRO A 143 -5.55 -21.01 8.17
C PRO A 143 -4.69 -21.08 9.45
N GLU A 144 -3.86 -22.10 9.59
CA GLU A 144 -2.98 -22.29 10.75
C GLU A 144 -1.94 -21.16 10.89
N LEU A 145 -1.49 -20.57 9.78
CA LEU A 145 -0.57 -19.43 9.82
C LEU A 145 -1.29 -18.15 10.23
N VAL A 146 -2.58 -18.03 9.91
CA VAL A 146 -3.41 -16.91 10.37
C VAL A 146 -3.66 -17.00 11.87
N ASP A 147 -3.96 -18.20 12.38
CA ASP A 147 -4.13 -18.43 13.81
C ASP A 147 -2.82 -18.12 14.59
N GLU A 148 -1.67 -18.56 14.08
CA GLU A 148 -0.35 -18.22 14.65
C GLU A 148 -0.11 -16.72 14.65
N ALA A 149 -0.33 -16.06 13.51
CA ALA A 149 -0.12 -14.63 13.32
C ALA A 149 -1.01 -13.73 14.21
N LEU A 150 -2.23 -14.19 14.53
CA LEU A 150 -3.20 -13.46 15.37
C LEU A 150 -3.09 -13.80 16.85
N SER A 151 -2.20 -14.73 17.24
CA SER A 151 -1.95 -15.06 18.64
C SER A 151 -1.23 -13.92 19.39
N ASP A 152 -1.21 -13.97 20.71
CA ASP A 152 -0.53 -12.96 21.55
C ASP A 152 0.98 -12.88 21.29
N SER A 153 1.60 -13.96 20.80
CA SER A 153 3.01 -14.00 20.40
C SER A 153 3.23 -13.83 18.90
N GLY A 154 2.15 -13.73 18.12
CA GLY A 154 2.18 -13.61 16.67
C GLY A 154 2.47 -12.20 16.21
N ARG A 155 2.97 -12.08 14.98
CA ARG A 155 3.08 -10.80 14.29
C ARG A 155 2.80 -11.00 12.81
N PHE A 156 1.93 -10.14 12.28
CA PHE A 156 1.79 -9.92 10.84
C PHE A 156 1.88 -8.43 10.49
N ALA A 157 2.23 -8.18 9.23
CA ALA A 157 2.15 -6.87 8.61
C ALA A 157 1.46 -6.97 7.25
N ILE A 158 0.76 -5.90 6.86
CA ILE A 158 0.25 -5.68 5.51
C ILE A 158 1.12 -4.59 4.89
N ILE A 159 1.79 -4.90 3.80
CA ILE A 159 2.75 -4.01 3.15
C ILE A 159 2.45 -3.97 1.66
N ASN A 160 2.30 -2.76 1.14
CA ASN A 160 2.14 -2.53 -0.29
C ASN A 160 3.52 -2.35 -0.93
N LEU A 161 3.76 -3.01 -2.05
CA LEU A 161 4.91 -2.75 -2.92
C LEU A 161 4.43 -1.89 -4.09
N TRP A 162 4.83 -0.62 -4.08
CA TRP A 162 4.45 0.36 -5.08
C TRP A 162 5.58 0.59 -6.07
N ARG A 163 5.28 0.51 -7.37
CA ARG A 163 6.27 0.61 -8.45
C ARG A 163 5.76 1.43 -9.62
N ASN A 164 6.67 2.20 -10.22
CA ASN A 164 6.48 2.76 -11.57
C ASN A 164 6.59 1.66 -12.62
N ILE A 165 5.57 1.48 -13.46
CA ILE A 165 5.57 0.49 -14.55
C ILE A 165 5.83 1.12 -15.93
N HIS A 166 6.10 2.42 -15.99
CA HIS A 166 6.54 3.08 -17.21
C HIS A 166 8.04 2.83 -17.44
N LYS A 167 8.40 2.08 -18.49
CA LYS A 167 9.78 1.63 -18.74
C LYS A 167 10.75 2.76 -19.11
N GLU A 168 10.26 3.79 -19.78
CA GLU A 168 11.10 4.83 -20.40
C GLU A 168 11.11 6.16 -19.65
N SER A 169 10.19 6.35 -18.70
CA SER A 169 9.97 7.65 -18.08
C SER A 169 9.77 7.48 -16.58
N PRO A 170 10.44 8.30 -15.75
CA PRO A 170 10.21 8.28 -14.33
C PRO A 170 8.83 8.86 -13.98
N VAL A 171 8.46 8.74 -12.70
CA VAL A 171 7.26 9.39 -12.18
C VAL A 171 7.51 10.90 -12.11
N LEU A 172 6.83 11.65 -12.98
CA LEU A 172 6.92 13.11 -13.07
C LEU A 172 5.61 13.82 -12.76
N ARG A 173 4.49 13.08 -12.76
CA ARG A 173 3.14 13.59 -12.51
C ARG A 173 2.46 12.73 -11.46
N ASP A 174 1.62 13.36 -10.64
CA ASP A 174 0.88 12.73 -9.54
C ASP A 174 1.78 11.80 -8.69
N PRO A 175 2.96 12.24 -8.19
CA PRO A 175 3.77 11.43 -7.29
C PRO A 175 2.97 11.00 -6.05
N VAL A 176 3.44 9.95 -5.38
CA VAL A 176 2.85 9.52 -4.10
C VAL A 176 3.59 10.23 -2.98
N GLY A 177 2.83 10.94 -2.14
CA GLY A 177 3.26 11.47 -0.86
C GLY A 177 3.01 10.45 0.25
N TYR A 178 3.97 10.35 1.17
CA TYR A 178 3.97 9.47 2.33
C TYR A 178 4.12 10.35 3.58
N CYS A 179 3.18 10.23 4.52
CA CYS A 179 3.28 10.92 5.80
C CYS A 179 4.23 10.15 6.72
N ASP A 180 5.18 10.83 7.36
CA ASP A 180 6.02 10.21 8.36
C ASP A 180 5.17 9.74 9.54
N ALA A 181 5.13 8.43 9.77
CA ALA A 181 4.37 7.81 10.85
C ALA A 181 4.72 8.38 12.24
N GLN A 182 5.93 8.91 12.42
CA GLN A 182 6.35 9.55 13.67
C GLN A 182 5.66 10.91 13.93
N THR A 183 4.88 11.41 12.96
CA THR A 183 4.13 12.67 13.06
C THR A 183 2.62 12.48 13.08
N ILE A 184 2.16 11.23 12.96
CA ILE A 184 0.75 10.85 13.04
C ILE A 184 0.39 10.65 14.52
N ALA A 185 -0.68 11.31 14.96
CA ALA A 185 -1.26 11.07 16.29
C ALA A 185 -2.59 10.33 16.17
N THR A 186 -3.03 9.71 17.26
CA THR A 186 -4.23 8.85 17.28
C THR A 186 -5.51 9.58 16.86
N GLU A 187 -5.60 10.87 17.19
CA GLU A 187 -6.72 11.76 16.87
C GLU A 187 -6.81 12.12 15.38
N ASP A 188 -5.75 11.85 14.59
CA ASP A 188 -5.77 12.10 13.15
C ASP A 188 -6.57 11.04 12.38
N LEU A 189 -6.80 9.88 13.00
CA LEU A 189 -7.38 8.73 12.32
C LEU A 189 -8.90 8.77 12.35
N VAL A 190 -9.50 8.85 11.16
CA VAL A 190 -10.95 8.80 10.97
C VAL A 190 -11.30 7.46 10.33
N VAL A 191 -12.06 6.62 11.05
CA VAL A 191 -12.55 5.34 10.49
C VAL A 191 -13.66 5.62 9.50
N PHE A 192 -13.61 4.96 8.35
CA PHE A 192 -14.66 5.03 7.34
C PHE A 192 -14.96 3.66 6.78
N GLU A 193 -16.23 3.32 6.75
CA GLU A 193 -16.71 2.05 6.22
C GLU A 193 -16.90 2.14 4.70
N LEU A 194 -16.35 1.16 3.99
CA LEU A 194 -16.53 0.95 2.56
C LEU A 194 -17.51 -0.21 2.36
N HIS A 195 -18.73 0.12 1.96
CA HIS A 195 -19.79 -0.88 1.76
C HIS A 195 -19.68 -1.46 0.34
N TYR A 196 -19.16 -2.69 0.24
CA TYR A 196 -19.20 -3.50 -0.97
C TYR A 196 -20.44 -4.41 -0.94
N THR A 197 -20.86 -4.89 -2.11
CA THR A 197 -22.04 -5.78 -2.23
C THR A 197 -21.92 -7.04 -1.36
N ASP A 198 -20.71 -7.52 -1.11
CA ASP A 198 -20.41 -8.78 -0.42
C ASP A 198 -19.61 -8.62 0.89
N ARG A 199 -19.23 -7.39 1.28
CA ARG A 199 -18.52 -7.10 2.54
C ARG A 199 -18.57 -5.63 2.93
N ILE A 200 -18.36 -5.36 4.22
CA ILE A 200 -17.99 -4.03 4.71
C ILE A 200 -16.47 -4.04 4.90
N GLY A 201 -15.75 -3.20 4.16
CA GLY A 201 -14.36 -2.87 4.43
C GLY A 201 -14.26 -1.64 5.33
N GLU A 202 -13.10 -1.40 5.93
CA GLU A 202 -12.84 -0.16 6.67
C GLU A 202 -11.44 0.33 6.35
N ASN A 203 -11.32 1.64 6.12
CA ASN A 203 -10.05 2.33 5.94
C ASN A 203 -9.94 3.46 6.98
N TYR A 204 -8.71 3.93 7.21
CA TYR A 204 -8.49 5.21 7.86
C TYR A 204 -8.38 6.32 6.81
N PHE A 205 -9.08 7.42 7.04
CA PHE A 205 -8.75 8.71 6.45
C PHE A 205 -8.05 9.58 7.50
N ALA A 206 -7.33 10.60 7.03
CA ALA A 206 -6.62 11.51 7.91
C ALA A 206 -7.37 12.83 8.09
N HIS A 207 -7.53 13.28 9.34
CA HIS A 207 -7.62 14.70 9.61
C HIS A 207 -6.26 15.34 9.31
N ALA A 208 -6.27 16.48 8.62
CA ALA A 208 -5.04 17.22 8.38
C ALA A 208 -4.52 17.81 9.69
N ALA A 209 -3.21 17.67 9.93
CA ALA A 209 -2.53 18.31 11.04
C ALA A 209 -1.25 19.02 10.58
N GLU A 210 -0.97 20.20 11.15
CA GLU A 210 0.22 20.99 10.79
C GLU A 210 1.54 20.27 11.11
N ARG A 211 1.51 19.32 12.03
CA ARG A 211 2.68 18.50 12.41
C ARG A 211 3.03 17.43 11.38
N HIS A 212 2.10 17.07 10.48
CA HIS A 212 2.33 16.01 9.50
C HIS A 212 3.50 16.39 8.60
N GLN A 213 4.52 15.53 8.58
CA GLN A 213 5.63 15.67 7.65
C GLN A 213 5.43 14.76 6.47
N TRP A 214 5.34 15.34 5.29
CA TRP A 214 5.09 14.63 4.05
C TRP A 214 6.34 14.51 3.22
N TYR A 215 6.56 13.33 2.66
CA TYR A 215 7.71 13.03 1.83
C TYR A 215 7.28 12.36 0.52
N PHE A 216 8.06 12.55 -0.53
CA PHE A 216 7.95 11.79 -1.77
C PHE A 216 9.34 11.44 -2.29
N PHE A 217 9.42 10.60 -3.31
CA PHE A 217 10.68 10.34 -4.01
C PHE A 217 10.56 10.88 -5.44
N SER A 218 11.38 11.89 -5.76
CA SER A 218 11.40 12.45 -7.12
C SER A 218 11.87 11.42 -8.15
N GLU A 219 11.42 11.58 -9.39
CA GLU A 219 11.91 10.84 -10.56
C GLU A 219 12.00 9.31 -10.38
N MET A 220 11.04 8.70 -9.66
CA MET A 220 11.05 7.25 -9.44
C MET A 220 11.00 6.47 -10.75
N THR A 221 11.98 5.60 -10.93
CA THR A 221 12.18 4.80 -12.15
C THR A 221 11.51 3.43 -12.06
N HIS A 222 11.48 2.72 -13.18
CA HIS A 222 11.00 1.33 -13.23
C HIS A 222 11.84 0.35 -12.41
N GLU A 223 13.08 0.69 -12.07
CA GLU A 223 14.00 -0.15 -11.27
C GLU A 223 13.79 0.01 -9.76
N GLU A 224 12.85 0.84 -9.34
CA GLU A 224 12.65 1.17 -7.93
C GLU A 224 11.28 0.67 -7.43
N VAL A 225 11.24 0.35 -6.14
CA VAL A 225 10.01 0.00 -5.42
C VAL A 225 9.99 0.73 -4.09
N VAL A 226 8.82 1.24 -3.71
CA VAL A 226 8.58 1.73 -2.35
C VAL A 226 7.75 0.69 -1.62
N LEU A 227 8.22 0.27 -0.46
CA LEU A 227 7.39 -0.47 0.48
C LEU A 227 6.61 0.55 1.32
N ILE A 228 5.30 0.36 1.45
CA ILE A 228 4.41 1.22 2.22
C ILE A 228 3.73 0.36 3.28
N LYS A 229 3.92 0.72 4.56
CA LYS A 229 3.31 0.03 5.69
C LYS A 229 1.82 0.37 5.74
N GLN A 230 0.98 -0.60 5.41
CA GLN A 230 -0.47 -0.45 5.56
C GLN A 230 -0.96 -0.90 6.93
N TRP A 231 -0.29 -1.91 7.50
CA TRP A 231 -0.51 -2.36 8.87
C TRP A 231 0.72 -3.08 9.44
N ASP A 232 1.03 -2.90 10.71
CA ASP A 232 1.92 -3.76 11.51
C ASP A 232 1.29 -4.02 12.87
N SER A 233 0.96 -5.29 13.14
CA SER A 233 0.36 -5.71 14.41
C SER A 233 1.29 -5.50 15.62
N ALA A 234 2.61 -5.43 15.40
CA ALA A 234 3.56 -5.16 16.48
C ALA A 234 3.79 -3.67 16.75
N GLY A 235 3.20 -2.76 15.96
CA GLY A 235 3.37 -1.34 16.21
C GLY A 235 2.65 -0.86 17.46
N ALA A 236 3.10 0.26 18.02
CA ALA A 236 2.62 0.72 19.33
C ALA A 236 1.11 0.97 19.31
N PHE A 237 0.64 1.67 18.28
CA PHE A 237 -0.79 1.94 18.08
C PHE A 237 -1.60 0.65 17.94
N ALA A 238 -1.18 -0.29 17.10
CA ALA A 238 -1.88 -1.55 16.88
C ALA A 238 -1.89 -2.42 18.14
N ALA A 239 -0.73 -2.63 18.76
CA ALA A 239 -0.57 -3.50 19.92
C ALA A 239 -1.33 -2.98 21.15
N SER A 240 -1.43 -1.65 21.31
CA SER A 240 -2.18 -1.03 22.40
C SER A 240 -3.66 -0.82 22.09
N LYS A 241 -4.12 -1.24 20.89
CA LYS A 241 -5.50 -1.03 20.40
C LYS A 241 -5.90 0.44 20.35
N GLY A 242 -4.97 1.29 19.93
CA GLY A 242 -5.17 2.72 19.71
C GLY A 242 -5.02 3.61 20.94
N SER A 243 -4.65 3.06 22.10
CA SER A 243 -4.39 3.86 23.31
C SER A 243 -3.03 4.58 23.31
N GLU A 244 -2.11 4.17 22.44
CA GLU A 244 -0.77 4.73 22.27
C GLU A 244 -0.61 5.13 20.80
N GLN A 245 0.28 6.09 20.53
CA GLN A 245 0.69 6.46 19.18
C GLN A 245 2.04 5.82 18.85
N ASP A 246 2.37 5.71 17.57
CA ASP A 246 3.66 5.14 17.14
C ASP A 246 4.86 6.07 17.40
N ALA A 247 4.60 7.38 17.44
CA ALA A 247 5.64 8.38 17.60
C ALA A 247 6.44 8.19 18.90
N GLY A 248 7.77 8.03 18.75
CA GLY A 248 8.70 7.85 19.86
C GLY A 248 8.76 6.43 20.43
N SER A 249 8.05 5.46 19.84
CA SER A 249 8.15 4.06 20.22
C SER A 249 9.41 3.39 19.65
N GLU A 250 9.96 2.42 20.37
CA GLU A 250 10.98 1.49 19.84
C GLU A 250 10.37 0.38 18.98
N LYS A 251 9.04 0.25 18.99
CA LYS A 251 8.29 -0.68 18.13
C LYS A 251 8.23 -0.15 16.70
N PRO A 252 7.99 -1.03 15.70
CA PRO A 252 7.69 -0.56 14.34
C PRO A 252 6.47 0.36 14.34
N CYS A 253 6.32 1.25 13.36
CA CYS A 253 5.06 1.96 13.15
C CYS A 253 3.97 1.00 12.67
N SER A 254 2.73 1.26 13.09
CA SER A 254 1.56 0.47 12.73
C SER A 254 1.07 0.76 11.32
N LEU A 255 1.19 1.99 10.80
CA LEU A 255 0.63 2.34 9.49
C LEU A 255 1.29 3.58 8.87
N ASN A 256 0.93 3.86 7.63
CA ASN A 256 1.33 5.03 6.88
C ASN A 256 0.11 5.67 6.20
N PHE A 257 -0.02 6.99 6.33
CA PHE A 257 -0.91 7.75 5.47
C PHE A 257 -0.22 8.09 4.15
N HIS A 258 -0.90 7.85 3.05
CA HIS A 258 -0.37 8.12 1.72
C HIS A 258 -1.47 8.66 0.78
N SER A 259 -1.02 9.38 -0.25
CA SER A 259 -1.91 9.88 -1.30
C SER A 259 -1.10 10.29 -2.53
N ALA A 260 -1.73 10.31 -3.69
CA ALA A 260 -1.19 11.08 -4.81
C ALA A 260 -1.41 12.57 -4.55
N PHE A 261 -0.49 13.43 -4.99
CA PHE A 261 -0.65 14.88 -4.88
C PHE A 261 -0.30 15.59 -6.19
N GLU A 262 -0.83 16.80 -6.34
CA GLU A 262 -0.46 17.68 -7.44
C GLU A 262 0.82 18.44 -7.08
N ASP A 263 1.91 18.17 -7.80
CA ASP A 263 3.13 18.96 -7.70
C ASP A 263 3.02 20.18 -8.64
N PRO A 264 2.99 21.43 -8.13
CA PRO A 264 2.90 22.64 -8.94
C PRO A 264 4.11 22.85 -9.87
N HIS A 265 5.20 22.12 -9.67
CA HIS A 265 6.38 22.13 -10.54
C HIS A 265 6.31 21.11 -11.69
N THR A 266 5.26 20.29 -11.74
CA THR A 266 5.01 19.35 -12.83
C THR A 266 4.87 20.11 -14.15
N LYS A 267 5.68 19.76 -15.16
CA LYS A 267 5.54 20.34 -16.50
C LYS A 267 4.23 19.89 -17.15
N GLU A 268 3.65 20.76 -17.97
CA GLU A 268 2.39 20.48 -18.67
C GLU A 268 2.50 19.25 -19.59
N ASP A 269 3.66 19.06 -20.22
CA ASP A 269 3.97 17.94 -21.12
C ASP A 269 4.51 16.69 -20.39
N ALA A 270 4.58 16.71 -19.05
CA ALA A 270 5.01 15.55 -18.27
C ALA A 270 4.08 14.36 -18.54
N PRO A 271 4.63 13.17 -18.82
CA PRO A 271 3.82 11.98 -19.09
C PRO A 271 3.02 11.56 -17.86
N ASP A 272 1.85 10.99 -18.11
CA ASP A 272 1.03 10.43 -17.04
C ASP A 272 1.75 9.29 -16.31
N ARG A 273 1.60 9.29 -14.99
CA ARG A 273 2.04 8.18 -14.13
C ARG A 273 1.39 6.87 -14.57
N ARG A 274 2.22 5.82 -14.66
CA ARG A 274 1.76 4.43 -14.73
C ARG A 274 2.38 3.67 -13.58
N SER A 275 1.57 3.20 -12.66
CA SER A 275 2.08 2.50 -11.48
C SER A 275 1.27 1.24 -11.18
N ILE A 276 1.93 0.29 -10.54
CA ILE A 276 1.29 -0.85 -9.89
C ILE A 276 1.54 -0.80 -8.39
N GLU A 277 0.55 -1.23 -7.63
CA GLU A 277 0.64 -1.48 -6.20
C GLU A 277 0.23 -2.93 -5.95
N VAL A 278 1.16 -3.75 -5.47
CA VAL A 278 0.85 -5.13 -5.05
C VAL A 278 0.72 -5.15 -3.54
N ARG A 279 -0.41 -5.65 -3.03
CA ARG A 279 -0.67 -5.81 -1.61
C ARG A 279 -0.17 -7.16 -1.14
N CYS A 280 0.64 -7.14 -0.08
CA CYS A 280 1.22 -8.34 0.48
C CYS A 280 0.99 -8.42 1.99
N ILE A 281 0.96 -9.67 2.47
CA ILE A 281 1.01 -10.04 3.87
C ILE A 281 2.41 -10.56 4.18
N ALA A 282 2.97 -10.15 5.31
CA ALA A 282 4.17 -10.70 5.92
C ALA A 282 3.79 -11.30 7.28
N ILE A 283 4.19 -12.54 7.55
CA ILE A 283 4.04 -13.23 8.85
C ILE A 283 5.45 -13.59 9.35
N TYR A 284 5.75 -13.20 10.60
CA TYR A 284 7.09 -13.28 11.19
C TYR A 284 7.25 -14.52 12.07
#